data_AF-A0A1Y2V6W8-F1
#
_entry.id   AF-A0A1Y2V6W8-F1
#
_cell.length_a   1.000
_cell.length_b   1.000
_cell.length_c   1.000
_cell.angle_alpha   90.00
_cell.angle_beta   90.00
_cell.angle_gamma   90.00
#
_symmetry.space_group_name_H-M   'P 1'
#
loop_
_entity.id
_entity.type
_entity.pdbx_description
1 polymer ?
#
loop_
_entity_poly.entity_id
_entity_poly.type
_entity_poly.pdbx_seq_one_letter_code
_entity_poly.pdbx_strand_id
1 'polypeptide(L)'
;MPTSTRVPNLLDLTIDNITPNTIRINSQCQNPRLKYLMERLVTHLHDFARETRLSTDEWMTALNFLVACGKISSDVRHEFILLSDILGLSLLVDSINHPKPPSSTEGSVLGPFHTHDAPTLPNGSNMASDPEGEPLLCICTVKDTAGRPVEGVKIDIWETDSSGHYDVQHSDRQEPSERCVMVSDSEGRFWFKGIKPVSYPIPHDGPVGKLLETLNRHCWRPAHLHFMFEKEGWDHLITALYVRGDPYETSDAVFGVKQSLIIDIGKADAATAKEYDFPEGGLLLKHEFVLTTKEETEKLRDENAMKALAALGLRMKLVDHLPVPDLD
;
A
#
# COMPACT_ATOMS: atom_id res chain seq x y z
N MET A 1 28.85 -16.40 15.10
CA MET A 1 28.01 -16.10 16.28
C MET A 1 28.87 -15.32 17.28
N PRO A 2 28.36 -14.28 17.96
CA PRO A 2 29.13 -13.61 18.99
C PRO A 2 29.32 -14.58 20.16
N THR A 3 30.58 -14.90 20.45
CA THR A 3 31.00 -15.87 21.49
C THR A 3 31.01 -15.27 22.91
N SER A 4 30.56 -14.01 23.10
CA SER A 4 30.64 -13.28 24.37
C SER A 4 29.36 -12.54 24.77
N THR A 5 28.17 -13.01 24.36
CA THR A 5 26.91 -12.43 24.86
C THR A 5 26.69 -12.79 26.33
N ARG A 6 26.60 -11.76 27.19
CA ARG A 6 26.21 -11.90 28.59
C ARG A 6 24.72 -12.25 28.67
N VAL A 7 24.41 -13.54 28.71
CA VAL A 7 23.03 -14.03 28.77
C VAL A 7 22.42 -13.73 30.15
N PRO A 8 21.24 -13.08 30.22
CA PRO A 8 20.57 -12.84 31.49
C PRO A 8 20.03 -14.14 32.09
N ASN A 9 20.02 -14.24 33.42
CA ASN A 9 19.35 -15.33 34.11
C ASN A 9 17.84 -15.27 33.86
N LEU A 10 17.28 -16.40 33.43
CA LEU A 10 15.84 -16.59 33.29
C LEU A 10 15.23 -17.03 34.63
N LEU A 11 13.96 -16.68 34.84
CA LEU A 11 13.16 -17.27 35.91
C LEU A 11 12.81 -18.73 35.55
N ASP A 12 12.49 -19.55 36.55
CA ASP A 12 11.97 -20.90 36.31
C ASP A 12 10.73 -20.84 35.41
N LEU A 13 10.65 -21.66 34.37
CA LEU A 13 9.70 -21.46 33.27
C LEU A 13 8.30 -22.00 33.61
N THR A 14 7.31 -21.12 33.57
CA THR A 14 5.89 -21.44 33.69
C THR A 14 5.10 -20.83 32.54
N ILE A 15 3.86 -21.27 32.36
CA ILE A 15 2.94 -20.68 31.37
C ILE A 15 2.70 -19.18 31.62
N ASP A 16 2.77 -18.76 32.89
CA ASP A 16 2.52 -17.37 33.30
C ASP A 16 3.74 -16.47 33.08
N ASN A 17 4.96 -17.01 33.14
CA ASN A 17 6.19 -16.22 33.05
C ASN A 17 7.01 -16.41 31.76
N ILE A 18 6.54 -17.23 30.82
CA ILE A 18 7.21 -17.41 29.52
C ILE A 18 7.35 -16.09 28.74
N THR A 19 6.34 -15.21 28.75
CA THR A 19 6.39 -13.90 28.06
C THR A 19 7.52 -13.01 28.57
N PRO A 20 7.59 -12.66 29.88
CA PRO A 20 8.68 -11.82 30.38
C PRO A 20 10.06 -12.46 30.21
N ASN A 21 10.17 -13.79 30.29
CA ASN A 21 11.43 -14.51 30.00
C ASN A 21 11.85 -14.36 28.52
N THR A 22 10.93 -14.54 27.57
CA THR A 22 11.20 -14.37 26.13
C THR A 22 11.58 -12.93 25.79
N ILE A 23 10.85 -11.93 26.34
CA ILE A 23 11.17 -10.51 26.17
C ILE A 23 12.59 -10.21 26.67
N ARG A 24 12.94 -10.72 27.86
CA ARG A 24 14.25 -10.51 28.48
C ARG A 24 15.40 -11.02 27.60
N ILE A 25 15.21 -12.16 26.95
CA ILE A 25 16.23 -12.74 26.06
C ILE A 25 16.33 -11.97 24.74
N ASN A 26 15.19 -11.65 24.12
CA ASN A 26 15.14 -11.01 22.80
C ASN A 26 15.47 -9.50 22.82
N SER A 27 15.53 -8.88 24.00
CA SER A 27 15.76 -7.43 24.17
C SER A 27 17.20 -7.07 24.57
N GLN A 28 18.17 -7.95 24.30
CA GLN A 28 19.59 -7.74 24.65
C GLN A 28 20.37 -6.83 23.69
N CYS A 29 19.81 -6.48 22.53
CA CYS A 29 20.47 -5.58 21.56
C CYS A 29 20.67 -4.18 22.16
N GLN A 30 21.45 -3.29 21.54
CA GLN A 30 21.59 -1.90 22.04
C GLN A 30 20.56 -0.94 21.41
N ASN A 31 19.92 -1.34 20.32
CA ASN A 31 18.96 -0.51 19.61
C ASN A 31 17.63 -0.42 20.39
N PRO A 32 17.26 0.77 20.94
CA PRO A 32 16.07 0.91 21.77
C PRO A 32 14.77 0.68 20.98
N ARG A 33 14.74 1.03 19.69
CA ARG A 33 13.59 0.78 18.81
C ARG A 33 13.38 -0.71 18.58
N LEU A 34 14.45 -1.45 18.30
CA LEU A 34 14.36 -2.90 18.11
C LEU A 34 13.90 -3.61 19.39
N LYS A 35 14.41 -3.22 20.56
CA LYS A 35 13.92 -3.74 21.85
C LYS A 35 12.41 -3.55 21.98
N TYR A 36 11.93 -2.33 21.76
CA TYR A 36 10.51 -2.01 21.85
C TYR A 36 9.67 -2.85 20.89
N LEU A 37 10.08 -2.97 19.63
CA LEU A 37 9.38 -3.79 18.63
C LEU A 37 9.32 -5.26 19.04
N MET A 38 10.44 -5.84 19.49
CA MET A 38 10.49 -7.25 19.91
C MET A 38 9.66 -7.50 21.17
N GLU A 39 9.69 -6.58 22.13
CA GLU A 39 8.85 -6.65 23.33
C GLU A 39 7.37 -6.67 22.98
N ARG A 40 6.92 -5.72 22.15
CA ARG A 40 5.51 -5.63 21.73
C ARG A 40 5.11 -6.85 20.90
N LEU A 41 5.94 -7.29 19.96
CA LEU A 41 5.66 -8.47 19.13
C LEU A 41 5.46 -9.72 19.99
N VAL A 42 6.39 -10.02 20.90
CA VAL A 42 6.29 -11.19 21.79
C VAL A 42 5.06 -11.10 22.68
N THR A 43 4.76 -9.91 23.22
CA THR A 43 3.59 -9.67 24.05
C THR A 43 2.31 -10.00 23.27
N HIS A 44 2.08 -9.36 22.12
CA HIS A 44 0.86 -9.56 21.34
C HIS A 44 0.73 -10.98 20.79
N LEU A 45 1.84 -11.61 20.38
CA LEU A 45 1.83 -13.00 19.91
C LEU A 45 1.45 -13.99 21.02
N HIS A 46 2.02 -13.84 22.22
CA HIS A 46 1.69 -14.72 23.35
C HIS A 46 0.27 -14.46 23.87
N ASP A 47 -0.17 -13.20 23.90
CA ASP A 47 -1.52 -12.86 24.35
C ASP A 47 -2.57 -13.38 23.38
N PHE A 48 -2.35 -13.31 22.06
CA PHE A 48 -3.20 -13.98 21.07
C PHE A 48 -3.34 -15.48 21.34
N ALA A 49 -2.23 -16.17 21.61
CA ALA A 49 -2.25 -17.59 21.91
C ALA A 49 -3.01 -17.92 23.21
N ARG A 50 -2.86 -17.08 24.25
CA ARG A 50 -3.58 -17.24 25.53
C ARG A 50 -5.08 -16.98 25.39
N GLU A 51 -5.43 -15.89 24.72
CA GLU A 51 -6.80 -15.45 24.50
C GLU A 51 -7.60 -16.52 23.74
N THR A 52 -7.01 -17.06 22.67
CA THR A 52 -7.65 -18.06 21.81
C THR A 52 -7.54 -19.49 22.35
N ARG A 53 -6.67 -19.72 23.35
CA ARG A 53 -6.32 -21.07 23.85
C ARG A 53 -5.79 -21.96 22.71
N LEU A 54 -4.94 -21.37 21.87
CA LEU A 54 -4.44 -21.97 20.63
C LEU A 54 -3.96 -23.40 20.86
N SER A 55 -4.59 -24.35 20.18
CA SER A 55 -4.22 -25.77 20.26
C SER A 55 -2.94 -26.07 19.46
N THR A 56 -2.30 -27.20 19.77
CA THR A 56 -1.14 -27.67 19.00
C THR A 56 -1.45 -27.87 17.53
N ASP A 57 -2.64 -28.36 17.20
CA ASP A 57 -3.05 -28.64 15.82
C ASP A 57 -3.31 -27.35 15.03
N GLU A 58 -3.97 -26.36 15.64
CA GLU A 58 -4.14 -25.03 15.04
C GLU A 58 -2.80 -24.32 14.86
N TRP A 59 -1.92 -24.40 15.86
CA TRP A 59 -0.57 -23.85 15.78
C TRP A 59 0.24 -24.47 14.64
N MET A 60 0.25 -25.81 14.53
CA MET A 60 0.93 -26.50 13.42
C MET A 60 0.31 -26.17 12.06
N THR A 61 -1.01 -25.99 11.99
CA THR A 61 -1.70 -25.55 10.77
C THR A 61 -1.23 -24.16 10.34
N ALA A 62 -1.15 -23.20 11.27
CA ALA A 62 -0.64 -21.86 10.99
C ALA A 62 0.83 -21.88 10.55
N LEU A 63 1.68 -22.69 11.19
CA LEU A 63 3.08 -22.83 10.76
C LEU A 63 3.21 -23.40 9.33
N ASN A 64 2.44 -24.44 9.01
CA ASN A 64 2.43 -25.02 7.67
C ASN A 64 1.91 -24.02 6.62
N PHE A 65 0.94 -23.19 6.98
CA PHE A 65 0.46 -22.09 6.15
C PHE A 65 1.57 -21.08 5.86
N LEU A 66 2.29 -20.60 6.89
CA LEU A 66 3.41 -19.66 6.72
C LEU A 66 4.56 -20.26 5.88
N VAL A 67 4.85 -21.55 6.08
CA VAL A 67 5.82 -22.29 5.25
C VAL A 67 5.38 -22.33 3.78
N ALA A 68 4.09 -22.55 3.52
CA ALA A 68 3.55 -22.56 2.17
C ALA A 68 3.62 -21.16 1.51
N CYS A 69 3.34 -20.09 2.26
CA CYS A 69 3.52 -18.71 1.77
C CYS A 69 4.98 -18.45 1.37
N GLY A 70 5.94 -18.91 2.18
CA GLY A 70 7.36 -18.80 1.85
C GLY A 70 7.75 -19.57 0.59
N LYS A 71 7.24 -20.80 0.42
CA LYS A 71 7.59 -21.66 -0.73
C LYS A 71 7.07 -21.17 -2.08
N ILE A 72 5.90 -20.53 -2.11
CA ILE A 72 5.31 -20.03 -3.35
C ILE A 72 5.81 -18.62 -3.73
N SER A 73 6.42 -17.91 -2.77
CA SER A 73 6.99 -16.59 -3.03
C SER A 73 8.23 -16.68 -3.92
N SER A 74 8.38 -15.71 -4.82
CA SER A 74 9.49 -15.51 -5.77
C SER A 74 9.78 -14.01 -5.94
N ASP A 75 10.70 -13.65 -6.84
CA ASP A 75 11.02 -12.24 -7.14
C ASP A 75 9.87 -11.46 -7.78
N VAL A 76 8.88 -12.16 -8.34
CA VAL A 76 7.69 -11.56 -9.01
C VAL A 76 6.38 -11.90 -8.31
N ARG A 77 6.43 -12.71 -7.23
CA ARG A 77 5.26 -13.09 -6.42
C ARG A 77 5.61 -13.03 -4.94
N HIS A 78 4.99 -12.12 -4.20
CA HIS A 78 5.21 -11.99 -2.77
C HIS A 78 3.97 -12.38 -1.96
N GLU A 79 3.82 -13.66 -1.64
CA GLU A 79 2.64 -14.18 -0.93
C GLU A 79 2.55 -13.64 0.52
N PHE A 80 3.67 -13.27 1.13
CA PHE A 80 3.67 -12.59 2.44
C PHE A 80 3.19 -11.14 2.39
N ILE A 81 3.45 -10.42 1.28
CA ILE A 81 2.86 -9.09 1.06
C ILE A 81 1.36 -9.25 0.86
N LEU A 82 0.93 -10.23 0.06
CA LEU A 82 -0.48 -10.51 -0.14
C LEU A 82 -1.20 -10.91 1.17
N LEU A 83 -0.54 -11.69 2.03
CA LEU A 83 -1.05 -12.00 3.38
C LEU A 83 -1.18 -10.73 4.24
N SER A 84 -0.21 -9.82 4.19
CA SER A 84 -0.27 -8.52 4.86
C SER A 84 -1.45 -7.68 4.34
N ASP A 85 -1.68 -7.69 3.02
CA ASP A 85 -2.76 -6.96 2.35
C ASP A 85 -4.14 -7.46 2.79
N ILE A 86 -4.39 -8.77 2.73
CA ILE A 86 -5.69 -9.35 3.09
C ILE A 86 -5.99 -9.35 4.59
N LEU A 87 -4.98 -9.07 5.43
CA LEU A 87 -5.12 -8.82 6.87
C LEU A 87 -5.22 -7.32 7.20
N GLY A 88 -5.15 -6.44 6.19
CA GLY A 88 -5.22 -4.99 6.35
C GLY A 88 -3.95 -4.35 6.94
N LEU A 89 -2.88 -5.11 7.13
CA LEU A 89 -1.64 -4.62 7.75
C LEU A 89 -0.92 -3.64 6.84
N SER A 90 -0.86 -3.90 5.52
CA SER A 90 -0.15 -3.02 4.57
C SER A 90 -0.73 -1.61 4.58
N LEU A 91 -2.06 -1.49 4.50
CA LEU A 91 -2.75 -0.20 4.53
C LEU A 91 -2.61 0.50 5.90
N LEU A 92 -2.64 -0.27 6.99
CA LEU A 92 -2.43 0.28 8.33
C LEU A 92 -1.02 0.86 8.47
N VAL A 93 0.00 0.14 8.00
CA VAL A 93 1.40 0.61 8.02
C VAL A 93 1.55 1.86 7.16
N ASP A 94 0.98 1.89 5.96
CA ASP A 94 0.97 3.07 5.10
C ASP A 94 0.35 4.28 5.83
N SER A 95 -0.85 4.10 6.39
CA SER A 95 -1.58 5.17 7.08
C SER A 95 -0.85 5.70 8.33
N ILE A 96 -0.07 4.85 9.02
CA ILE A 96 0.78 5.26 10.15
C ILE A 96 1.98 6.08 9.66
N ASN A 97 2.60 5.71 8.54
CA ASN A 97 3.85 6.32 8.08
C ASN A 97 3.63 7.56 7.20
N HIS A 98 2.50 7.61 6.50
CA HIS A 98 2.14 8.69 5.58
C HIS A 98 0.77 9.28 5.94
N PRO A 99 0.56 9.74 7.18
CA PRO A 99 -0.71 10.35 7.57
C PRO A 99 -0.95 11.60 6.73
N LYS A 100 -2.21 11.79 6.33
CA LYS A 100 -2.61 12.84 5.41
C LYS A 100 -3.44 13.91 6.14
N PRO A 101 -3.07 15.20 6.06
CA PRO A 101 -3.97 16.30 6.41
C PRO A 101 -5.32 16.16 5.68
N PRO A 102 -6.45 16.59 6.27
CA PRO A 102 -7.79 16.35 5.71
C PRO A 102 -8.02 16.83 4.28
N SER A 103 -7.26 17.81 3.80
CA SER A 103 -7.37 18.37 2.45
C SER A 103 -6.41 17.75 1.42
N SER A 104 -5.59 16.77 1.82
CA SER A 104 -4.61 16.13 0.94
C SER A 104 -5.10 14.77 0.42
N THR A 105 -4.55 14.32 -0.71
CA THR A 105 -4.93 13.02 -1.28
C THR A 105 -4.48 11.89 -0.36
N GLU A 106 -5.40 10.98 -0.08
CA GLU A 106 -5.14 9.82 0.76
C GLU A 106 -4.25 8.79 0.07
N GLY A 107 -3.39 8.13 0.86
CA GLY A 107 -2.63 6.97 0.40
C GLY A 107 -3.51 5.72 0.27
N SER A 108 -3.09 4.80 -0.59
CA SER A 108 -3.64 3.44 -0.71
C SER A 108 -2.50 2.43 -0.90
N VAL A 109 -2.82 1.15 -0.96
CA VAL A 109 -1.82 0.08 -1.10
C VAL A 109 -1.08 0.17 -2.44
N LEU A 110 0.25 0.01 -2.41
CA LEU A 110 1.10 -0.09 -3.60
C LEU A 110 0.71 -1.31 -4.46
N GLY A 111 0.39 -2.42 -3.80
CA GLY A 111 0.25 -3.72 -4.46
C GLY A 111 1.59 -4.26 -4.96
N PRO A 112 1.60 -5.49 -5.51
CA PRO A 112 2.84 -6.19 -5.87
C PRO A 112 3.31 -5.93 -7.32
N PHE A 113 2.64 -5.06 -8.09
CA PHE A 113 2.79 -5.01 -9.55
C PHE A 113 3.47 -3.72 -10.09
N HIS A 114 3.93 -2.83 -9.21
CA HIS A 114 4.79 -1.71 -9.61
C HIS A 114 6.15 -2.23 -10.10
N THR A 115 6.71 -1.60 -11.14
CA THR A 115 8.03 -1.93 -11.68
C THR A 115 8.83 -0.66 -11.97
N HIS A 116 10.16 -0.80 -12.08
CA HIS A 116 11.07 0.31 -12.36
C HIS A 116 11.42 0.46 -13.84
N ASP A 117 10.88 -0.40 -14.71
CA ASP A 117 11.15 -0.41 -16.15
C ASP A 117 10.08 0.33 -16.97
N ALA A 118 9.08 0.95 -16.33
CA ALA A 118 8.06 1.74 -17.01
C ALA A 118 8.68 2.90 -17.82
N PRO A 119 8.27 3.10 -19.09
CA PRO A 119 8.84 4.15 -19.94
C PRO A 119 8.39 5.54 -19.47
N THR A 120 9.30 6.52 -19.55
CA THR A 120 8.91 7.93 -19.38
C THR A 120 8.26 8.44 -20.66
N LEU A 121 7.02 8.91 -20.55
CA LEU A 121 6.23 9.41 -21.67
C LEU A 121 5.91 10.91 -21.51
N PRO A 122 5.89 11.69 -22.59
CA PRO A 122 5.42 13.07 -22.53
C PRO A 122 3.90 13.12 -22.30
N ASN A 123 3.42 14.24 -21.79
CA ASN A 123 1.99 14.53 -21.66
C ASN A 123 1.24 14.29 -22.98
N GLY A 124 0.12 13.57 -22.88
CA GLY A 124 -0.76 13.21 -23.98
C GLY A 124 -0.45 11.90 -24.70
N SER A 125 0.59 11.20 -24.27
CA SER A 125 0.91 9.88 -24.79
C SER A 125 -0.16 8.85 -24.44
N ASN A 126 -0.24 7.81 -25.27
CA ASN A 126 -0.98 6.60 -24.92
C ASN A 126 -0.05 5.64 -24.17
N MET A 127 -0.41 5.26 -22.95
CA MET A 127 0.33 4.29 -22.14
C MET A 127 -0.17 2.85 -22.33
N ALA A 128 -1.34 2.67 -22.93
CA ALA A 128 -1.97 1.37 -23.16
C ALA A 128 -1.63 0.83 -24.56
N SER A 129 -1.41 -0.47 -24.62
CA SER A 129 -1.14 -1.24 -25.84
C SER A 129 -2.21 -2.30 -26.13
N ASP A 130 -3.07 -2.60 -25.16
CA ASP A 130 -4.17 -3.54 -25.28
C ASP A 130 -5.25 -3.05 -26.29
N PRO A 131 -5.46 -3.75 -27.42
CA PRO A 131 -6.45 -3.37 -28.42
C PRO A 131 -7.91 -3.59 -27.99
N GLU A 132 -8.16 -4.43 -26.98
CA GLU A 132 -9.51 -4.74 -26.49
C GLU A 132 -9.95 -3.81 -25.35
N GLY A 133 -9.02 -2.99 -24.82
CA GLY A 133 -9.31 -2.01 -23.80
C GLY A 133 -10.16 -0.84 -24.30
N GLU A 134 -11.19 -0.48 -23.54
CA GLU A 134 -12.02 0.70 -23.85
C GLU A 134 -11.20 1.98 -23.57
N PRO A 135 -10.90 2.84 -24.57
CA PRO A 135 -10.01 3.97 -24.37
C PRO A 135 -10.52 4.97 -23.32
N LEU A 136 -9.62 5.40 -22.44
CA LEU A 136 -9.87 6.37 -21.37
C LEU A 136 -8.90 7.55 -21.48
N LEU A 137 -9.42 8.77 -21.53
CA LEU A 137 -8.62 9.98 -21.37
C LEU A 137 -8.54 10.34 -19.88
N CYS A 138 -7.33 10.43 -19.33
CA CYS A 138 -7.07 10.84 -17.97
C CYS A 138 -6.43 12.24 -17.96
N ILE A 139 -7.11 13.22 -17.35
CA ILE A 139 -6.60 14.58 -17.19
C ILE A 139 -6.47 14.87 -15.70
N CYS A 140 -5.23 15.02 -15.25
CA CYS A 140 -4.94 15.15 -13.83
C CYS A 140 -4.13 16.42 -13.54
N THR A 141 -4.22 16.87 -12.29
CA THR A 141 -3.37 17.95 -11.78
C THR A 141 -2.75 17.56 -10.44
N VAL A 142 -1.59 18.13 -10.14
CA VAL A 142 -0.89 18.00 -8.88
C VAL A 142 -0.79 19.38 -8.24
N LYS A 143 -1.34 19.51 -7.03
CA LYS A 143 -1.35 20.73 -6.23
C LYS A 143 -0.80 20.47 -4.85
N ASP A 144 -0.49 21.55 -4.15
CA ASP A 144 -0.18 21.51 -2.73
C ASP A 144 -1.41 21.81 -1.88
N THR A 145 -1.26 21.73 -0.55
CA THR A 145 -2.33 21.99 0.43
C THR A 145 -2.89 23.43 0.39
N ALA A 146 -2.19 24.36 -0.27
CA ALA A 146 -2.63 25.73 -0.52
C ALA A 146 -3.28 25.93 -1.90
N GLY A 147 -3.42 24.86 -2.69
CA GLY A 147 -4.00 24.88 -4.04
C GLY A 147 -3.05 25.41 -5.13
N ARG A 148 -1.75 25.55 -4.83
CA ARG A 148 -0.76 25.97 -5.82
C ARG A 148 -0.32 24.76 -6.66
N PRO A 149 -0.10 24.93 -7.98
CA PRO A 149 0.39 23.84 -8.82
C PRO A 149 1.80 23.39 -8.40
N VAL A 150 2.07 22.09 -8.53
CA VAL A 150 3.38 21.50 -8.23
C VAL A 150 3.98 20.97 -9.53
N GLU A 151 4.91 21.73 -10.11
CA GLU A 151 5.67 21.36 -11.30
C GLU A 151 6.73 20.29 -11.03
N GLY A 152 7.07 19.46 -12.02
CA GLY A 152 8.25 18.59 -11.94
C GLY A 152 8.10 17.41 -10.97
N VAL A 153 6.87 17.00 -10.66
CA VAL A 153 6.60 15.78 -9.90
C VAL A 153 6.71 14.61 -10.84
N LYS A 154 7.49 13.58 -10.48
CA LYS A 154 7.51 12.30 -11.19
C LYS A 154 6.26 11.51 -10.80
N ILE A 155 5.48 11.05 -11.78
CA ILE A 155 4.26 10.28 -11.57
C ILE A 155 4.38 8.93 -12.27
N ASP A 156 4.53 7.86 -11.49
CA ASP A 156 4.41 6.50 -12.02
C ASP A 156 2.93 6.11 -12.04
N ILE A 157 2.48 5.56 -13.16
CA ILE A 157 1.08 5.21 -13.44
C ILE A 157 1.05 3.78 -13.95
N TRP A 158 0.17 2.94 -13.41
CA TRP A 158 -0.01 1.57 -13.89
C TRP A 158 -1.43 1.05 -13.66
N GLU A 159 -1.90 0.20 -14.56
CA GLU A 159 -3.19 -0.49 -14.50
C GLU A 159 -3.10 -1.90 -15.08
N THR A 160 -4.18 -2.67 -14.94
CA THR A 160 -4.35 -3.93 -15.65
C THR A 160 -4.77 -3.70 -17.09
N ASP A 161 -4.50 -4.68 -17.95
CA ASP A 161 -5.16 -4.81 -19.24
C ASP A 161 -6.69 -5.04 -19.11
N SER A 162 -7.40 -5.12 -20.23
CA SER A 162 -8.85 -5.34 -20.27
C SER A 162 -9.28 -6.72 -19.75
N SER A 163 -8.34 -7.65 -19.59
CA SER A 163 -8.56 -8.98 -19.02
C SER A 163 -8.36 -9.03 -17.50
N GLY A 164 -7.91 -7.93 -16.89
CA GLY A 164 -7.66 -7.83 -15.46
C GLY A 164 -6.27 -8.34 -15.03
N HIS A 165 -5.29 -8.35 -15.94
CA HIS A 165 -3.91 -8.74 -15.63
C HIS A 165 -2.95 -7.56 -15.81
N TYR A 166 -1.98 -7.41 -14.91
CA TYR A 166 -0.83 -6.56 -15.17
C TYR A 166 0.12 -7.26 -16.13
N ASP A 167 0.83 -6.50 -16.96
CA ASP A 167 1.84 -7.00 -17.91
C ASP A 167 2.83 -8.00 -17.29
N VAL A 168 3.29 -7.76 -16.06
CA VAL A 168 4.21 -8.65 -15.30
C VAL A 168 3.64 -10.02 -14.95
N GLN A 169 2.33 -10.20 -15.07
CA GLN A 169 1.67 -11.50 -14.87
C GLN A 169 1.65 -12.34 -16.15
N HIS A 170 1.88 -11.73 -17.31
CA HIS A 170 1.95 -12.44 -18.59
C HIS A 170 3.32 -13.09 -18.76
N SER A 171 3.31 -14.41 -19.00
CA SER A 171 4.56 -15.18 -19.12
C SER A 171 5.36 -14.86 -20.39
N ASP A 172 4.72 -14.23 -21.38
CA ASP A 172 5.28 -13.79 -22.65
C ASP A 172 5.55 -12.28 -22.70
N ARG A 173 5.51 -11.57 -21.56
CA ARG A 173 5.86 -10.15 -21.46
C ARG A 173 7.21 -9.86 -22.12
N GLN A 174 7.20 -8.99 -23.13
CA GLN A 174 8.42 -8.55 -23.83
C GLN A 174 8.83 -7.12 -23.43
N GLU A 175 7.85 -6.23 -23.36
CA GLU A 175 8.00 -4.81 -23.07
C GLU A 175 6.98 -4.41 -22.00
N PRO A 176 7.23 -3.33 -21.25
CA PRO A 176 6.24 -2.76 -20.34
C PRO A 176 4.97 -2.32 -21.08
N SER A 177 3.80 -2.64 -20.53
CA SER A 177 2.50 -2.19 -21.05
C SER A 177 1.55 -1.75 -19.93
N GLU A 178 0.58 -0.89 -20.28
CA GLU A 178 -0.41 -0.31 -19.35
C GLU A 178 0.26 0.41 -18.15
N ARG A 179 1.48 0.91 -18.38
CA ARG A 179 2.26 1.65 -17.39
C ARG A 179 3.12 2.72 -18.04
N CYS A 180 3.32 3.82 -17.34
CA CYS A 180 4.27 4.86 -17.74
C CYS A 180 4.74 5.68 -16.55
N VAL A 181 5.77 6.49 -16.79
CA VAL A 181 6.19 7.58 -15.92
C VAL A 181 5.93 8.90 -16.64
N MET A 182 5.31 9.85 -15.97
CA MET A 182 5.10 11.21 -16.46
C MET A 182 5.72 12.23 -15.51
N VAL A 183 5.80 13.49 -15.97
CA VAL A 183 6.24 14.62 -15.16
C VAL A 183 5.20 15.74 -15.24
N SER A 184 4.79 16.28 -14.10
CA SER A 184 3.84 17.40 -14.07
C SER A 184 4.43 18.68 -14.68
N ASP A 185 3.61 19.42 -15.44
CA ASP A 185 4.01 20.68 -16.09
C ASP A 185 4.04 21.87 -15.10
N SER A 186 4.33 23.08 -15.59
CA SER A 186 4.38 24.30 -14.78
C SER A 186 3.06 24.66 -14.07
N GLU A 187 1.94 24.16 -14.57
CA GLU A 187 0.60 24.30 -13.99
C GLU A 187 0.20 23.05 -13.18
N GLY A 188 1.16 22.16 -12.90
CA GLY A 188 0.95 20.90 -12.18
C GLY A 188 0.18 19.85 -12.99
N ARG A 189 -0.05 20.06 -14.29
CA ARG A 189 -0.87 19.16 -15.11
C ARG A 189 -0.07 17.97 -15.60
N PHE A 190 -0.74 16.82 -15.63
CA PHE A 190 -0.31 15.67 -16.38
C PHE A 190 -1.52 14.95 -16.98
N TRP A 191 -1.39 14.40 -18.17
CA TRP A 191 -2.50 13.73 -18.84
C TRP A 191 -2.02 12.68 -19.83
N PHE A 192 -2.84 11.65 -20.02
CA PHE A 192 -2.51 10.47 -20.81
C PHE A 192 -3.77 9.80 -21.34
N LYS A 193 -3.57 8.95 -22.35
CA LYS A 193 -4.58 7.99 -22.81
C LYS A 193 -4.21 6.64 -22.21
N GLY A 194 -5.15 6.03 -21.52
CA GLY A 194 -5.06 4.66 -21.01
C GLY A 194 -6.29 3.88 -21.44
N ILE A 195 -6.65 2.86 -20.67
CA ILE A 195 -7.88 2.11 -20.86
C ILE A 195 -8.76 2.23 -19.63
N LYS A 196 -10.03 1.89 -19.76
CA LYS A 196 -10.94 1.85 -18.62
C LYS A 196 -10.52 0.72 -17.68
N PRO A 197 -10.25 1.00 -16.39
CA PRO A 197 -9.92 -0.05 -15.44
C PRO A 197 -11.05 -1.07 -15.30
N VAL A 198 -10.68 -2.32 -15.04
CA VAL A 198 -11.60 -3.42 -14.77
C VAL A 198 -11.32 -4.04 -13.41
N SER A 199 -12.36 -4.59 -12.76
CA SER A 199 -12.18 -5.36 -11.54
C SER A 199 -11.40 -6.63 -11.84
N TYR A 200 -10.51 -7.05 -10.95
CA TYR A 200 -9.72 -8.25 -11.12
C TYR A 200 -9.49 -8.97 -9.79
N PRO A 201 -9.29 -10.31 -9.80
CA PRO A 201 -8.94 -11.04 -8.59
C PRO A 201 -7.46 -10.91 -8.26
N ILE A 202 -7.11 -10.75 -6.99
CA ILE A 202 -5.73 -10.97 -6.53
C ILE A 202 -5.32 -12.43 -6.77
N PRO A 203 -4.00 -12.74 -6.86
CA PRO A 203 -3.53 -14.12 -6.97
C PRO A 203 -4.16 -15.01 -5.88
N HIS A 204 -4.89 -16.04 -6.28
CA HIS A 204 -5.72 -16.85 -5.38
C HIS A 204 -5.49 -18.36 -5.54
N ASP A 205 -4.48 -18.77 -6.30
CA ASP A 205 -4.00 -20.15 -6.43
C ASP A 205 -3.07 -20.59 -5.27
N GLY A 206 -2.65 -19.63 -4.44
CA GLY A 206 -1.75 -19.82 -3.31
C GLY A 206 -2.44 -20.02 -1.95
N PRO A 207 -1.65 -20.14 -0.87
CA PRO A 207 -2.17 -20.25 0.49
C PRO A 207 -3.13 -19.10 0.85
N VAL A 208 -2.83 -17.86 0.44
CA VAL A 208 -3.72 -16.72 0.75
C VAL A 208 -5.08 -16.88 0.10
N GLY A 209 -5.13 -17.33 -1.16
CA GLY A 209 -6.39 -17.65 -1.83
C GLY A 209 -7.21 -18.70 -1.10
N LYS A 210 -6.57 -19.79 -0.64
CA LYS A 210 -7.22 -20.84 0.17
C LYS A 210 -7.72 -20.31 1.51
N LEU A 211 -6.98 -19.38 2.13
CA LEU A 211 -7.41 -18.74 3.37
C LEU A 211 -8.66 -17.88 3.13
N LEU A 212 -8.69 -17.09 2.05
CA LEU A 212 -9.88 -16.31 1.68
C LEU A 212 -11.10 -17.20 1.45
N GLU A 213 -10.94 -18.31 0.72
CA GLU A 213 -11.99 -19.30 0.51
C GLU A 213 -12.50 -19.87 1.84
N THR A 214 -11.59 -20.25 2.75
CA THR A 214 -11.93 -20.76 4.09
C THR A 214 -12.66 -19.73 4.94
N LEU A 215 -12.31 -18.45 4.80
CA LEU A 215 -12.97 -17.32 5.46
C LEU A 215 -14.26 -16.88 4.77
N ASN A 216 -14.67 -17.54 3.68
CA ASN A 216 -15.81 -17.15 2.84
C ASN A 216 -15.69 -15.69 2.33
N ARG A 217 -14.47 -15.31 1.92
CA ARG A 217 -14.14 -14.01 1.32
C ARG A 217 -13.84 -14.18 -0.17
N HIS A 218 -14.24 -13.21 -0.98
CA HIS A 218 -13.84 -13.16 -2.38
C HIS A 218 -12.42 -12.58 -2.55
N CYS A 219 -11.79 -12.83 -3.70
CA CYS A 219 -10.45 -12.33 -4.04
C CYS A 219 -10.47 -11.08 -4.94
N TRP A 220 -11.64 -10.54 -5.28
CA TRP A 220 -11.75 -9.40 -6.19
C TRP A 220 -11.34 -8.07 -5.58
N ARG A 221 -10.65 -7.27 -6.39
CA ARG A 221 -10.44 -5.84 -6.21
C ARG A 221 -11.34 -5.08 -7.19
N PRO A 222 -11.92 -3.93 -6.79
CA PRO A 222 -12.67 -3.09 -7.70
C PRO A 222 -11.78 -2.51 -8.79
N ALA A 223 -12.35 -2.10 -9.92
CA ALA A 223 -11.64 -1.40 -10.99
C ALA A 223 -10.91 -0.15 -10.46
N HIS A 224 -9.60 -0.05 -10.72
CA HIS A 224 -8.79 1.08 -10.28
C HIS A 224 -7.55 1.34 -11.13
N LEU A 225 -7.04 2.56 -11.00
CA LEU A 225 -5.81 3.04 -11.62
C LEU A 225 -4.82 3.47 -10.54
N HIS A 226 -3.59 2.98 -10.58
CA HIS A 226 -2.58 3.28 -9.59
C HIS A 226 -1.76 4.52 -9.95
N PHE A 227 -1.30 5.21 -8.90
CA PHE A 227 -0.42 6.36 -9.01
C PHE A 227 0.64 6.32 -7.90
N MET A 228 1.87 6.70 -8.24
CA MET A 228 2.94 6.96 -7.27
C MET A 228 3.62 8.28 -7.62
N PHE A 229 3.67 9.20 -6.65
CA PHE A 229 4.18 10.56 -6.84
C PHE A 229 5.48 10.77 -6.08
N GLU A 230 6.53 11.16 -6.79
CA GLU A 230 7.86 11.36 -6.24
C GLU A 230 8.40 12.74 -6.63
N LYS A 231 8.81 13.53 -5.62
CA LYS A 231 9.52 14.79 -5.82
C LYS A 231 10.36 15.12 -4.58
N GLU A 232 11.58 15.59 -4.77
CA GLU A 232 12.43 15.98 -3.65
C GLU A 232 11.76 17.04 -2.75
N GLY A 233 11.75 16.79 -1.45
CA GLY A 233 11.07 17.64 -0.45
C GLY A 233 9.57 17.36 -0.25
N TRP A 234 8.98 16.48 -1.07
CA TRP A 234 7.57 16.07 -0.97
C TRP A 234 7.45 14.69 -0.34
N ASP A 235 6.31 14.43 0.29
CA ASP A 235 5.99 13.10 0.78
C ASP A 235 5.76 12.16 -0.40
N HIS A 236 6.26 10.93 -0.27
CA HIS A 236 6.10 9.91 -1.30
C HIS A 236 4.67 9.37 -1.23
N LEU A 237 3.81 9.80 -2.17
CA LEU A 237 2.39 9.38 -2.18
C LEU A 237 2.22 8.17 -3.09
N ILE A 238 1.76 7.06 -2.52
CA ILE A 238 1.24 5.91 -3.25
C ILE A 238 -0.28 5.92 -3.09
N THR A 239 -1.02 5.87 -4.19
CA THR A 239 -2.49 5.89 -4.14
C THR A 239 -3.10 5.17 -5.35
N ALA A 240 -4.42 5.05 -5.34
CA ALA A 240 -5.19 4.52 -6.45
C ALA A 240 -6.52 5.25 -6.54
N LEU A 241 -7.06 5.39 -7.75
CA LEU A 241 -8.41 5.89 -7.98
C LEU A 241 -9.34 4.73 -8.34
N TYR A 242 -10.45 4.61 -7.63
CA TYR A 242 -11.40 3.51 -7.75
C TYR A 242 -12.65 3.96 -8.50
N VAL A 243 -13.17 3.13 -9.40
CA VAL A 243 -14.35 3.48 -10.21
C VAL A 243 -15.62 3.34 -9.39
N ARG A 244 -16.43 4.41 -9.33
CA ARG A 244 -17.73 4.42 -8.67
C ARG A 244 -18.69 3.40 -9.29
N GLY A 245 -19.40 2.68 -8.43
CA GLY A 245 -20.41 1.69 -8.82
C GLY A 245 -19.82 0.34 -9.19
N ASP A 246 -18.50 0.14 -9.02
CA ASP A 246 -17.89 -1.18 -9.16
C ASP A 246 -18.50 -2.17 -8.13
N PRO A 247 -18.82 -3.41 -8.53
CA PRO A 247 -19.41 -4.41 -7.62
C PRO A 247 -18.60 -4.68 -6.35
N TYR A 248 -17.29 -4.43 -6.37
CA TYR A 248 -16.37 -4.68 -5.26
C TYR A 248 -15.89 -3.40 -4.56
N GLU A 249 -16.46 -2.23 -4.90
CA GLU A 249 -16.13 -0.93 -4.30
C GLU A 249 -16.19 -0.97 -2.76
N THR A 250 -17.17 -1.68 -2.20
CA THR A 250 -17.40 -1.77 -0.75
C THR A 250 -16.81 -3.01 -0.10
N SER A 251 -16.10 -3.84 -0.87
CA SER A 251 -15.63 -5.15 -0.41
C SER A 251 -14.24 -5.55 -0.92
N ASP A 252 -13.42 -4.57 -1.35
CA ASP A 252 -12.05 -4.81 -1.83
C ASP A 252 -11.28 -5.81 -0.96
N ALA A 253 -10.77 -6.88 -1.59
CA ALA A 253 -10.09 -7.98 -0.90
C ALA A 253 -8.88 -7.54 -0.06
N VAL A 254 -8.29 -6.38 -0.38
CA VAL A 254 -7.11 -5.81 0.30
C VAL A 254 -7.40 -4.50 1.04
N PHE A 255 -8.69 -4.15 1.17
CA PHE A 255 -9.15 -2.97 1.92
C PHE A 255 -8.63 -1.60 1.40
N GLY A 256 -8.20 -1.50 0.14
CA GLY A 256 -7.54 -0.29 -0.38
C GLY A 256 -8.48 0.89 -0.66
N VAL A 257 -9.79 0.66 -0.73
CA VAL A 257 -10.78 1.69 -1.08
C VAL A 257 -11.00 2.67 0.07
N LYS A 258 -10.91 3.96 -0.25
CA LYS A 258 -11.30 5.08 0.61
C LYS A 258 -12.28 5.96 -0.15
N GLN A 259 -13.27 6.52 0.54
CA GLN A 259 -14.33 7.31 -0.11
C GLN A 259 -13.81 8.50 -0.93
N SER A 260 -12.72 9.14 -0.47
CA SER A 260 -12.06 10.25 -1.17
C SER A 260 -11.40 9.84 -2.49
N LEU A 261 -11.12 8.54 -2.67
CA LEU A 261 -10.44 7.97 -3.83
C LEU A 261 -11.41 7.35 -4.85
N ILE A 262 -12.71 7.42 -4.60
CA ILE A 262 -13.74 6.90 -5.51
C ILE A 262 -14.12 8.00 -6.50
N ILE A 263 -13.90 7.71 -7.79
CA ILE A 263 -14.08 8.66 -8.90
C ILE A 263 -15.20 8.22 -9.84
N ASP A 264 -15.71 9.19 -10.59
CA ASP A 264 -16.66 8.96 -11.67
C ASP A 264 -15.92 8.99 -13.02
N ILE A 265 -16.25 8.05 -13.90
CA ILE A 265 -15.80 8.09 -15.30
C ILE A 265 -16.88 8.79 -16.13
N GLY A 266 -16.56 9.98 -16.59
CA GLY A 266 -17.41 10.81 -17.43
C GLY A 266 -17.20 10.57 -18.92
N LYS A 267 -17.64 11.54 -19.72
CA LYS A 267 -17.52 11.56 -21.18
C LYS A 267 -16.87 12.87 -21.62
N ALA A 268 -15.94 12.80 -22.58
CA ALA A 268 -15.30 13.98 -23.16
C ALA A 268 -16.33 14.78 -23.98
N ASP A 269 -16.50 16.07 -23.66
CA ASP A 269 -17.28 17.00 -24.47
C ASP A 269 -16.47 17.48 -25.70
N ALA A 270 -17.12 18.20 -26.61
CA ALA A 270 -16.48 18.70 -27.84
C ALA A 270 -15.23 19.56 -27.57
N ALA A 271 -15.22 20.33 -26.47
CA ALA A 271 -14.09 21.18 -26.11
C ALA A 271 -12.89 20.34 -25.64
N THR A 272 -13.12 19.41 -24.72
CA THR A 272 -12.10 18.48 -24.20
C THR A 272 -11.59 17.58 -25.32
N ALA A 273 -12.48 17.02 -26.14
CA ALA A 273 -12.14 16.20 -27.30
C ALA A 273 -11.16 16.92 -28.25
N LYS A 274 -11.45 18.19 -28.55
CA LYS A 274 -10.60 19.03 -29.39
C LYS A 274 -9.27 19.39 -28.73
N GLU A 275 -9.28 19.74 -27.45
CA GLU A 275 -8.08 20.15 -26.71
C GLU A 275 -7.06 19.02 -26.56
N TYR A 276 -7.54 17.79 -26.31
CA TYR A 276 -6.71 16.63 -25.98
C TYR A 276 -6.57 15.61 -27.13
N ASP A 277 -7.03 15.97 -28.33
CA ASP A 277 -7.07 15.09 -29.51
C ASP A 277 -7.64 13.70 -29.16
N PHE A 278 -8.88 13.71 -28.68
CA PHE A 278 -9.59 12.52 -28.20
C PHE A 278 -11.03 12.51 -28.74
N PRO A 279 -11.66 11.33 -28.96
CA PRO A 279 -13.02 11.29 -29.49
C PRO A 279 -14.04 11.98 -28.56
N GLU A 280 -14.92 12.80 -29.13
CA GLU A 280 -16.11 13.31 -28.43
C GLU A 280 -16.98 12.13 -27.99
N GLY A 281 -17.41 12.12 -26.73
CA GLY A 281 -18.09 10.98 -26.12
C GLY A 281 -17.18 9.81 -25.72
N GLY A 282 -15.86 9.93 -25.89
CA GLY A 282 -14.88 9.02 -25.29
C GLY A 282 -14.91 9.09 -23.76
N LEU A 283 -14.43 8.05 -23.07
CA LEU A 283 -14.39 8.05 -21.61
C LEU A 283 -13.39 9.06 -21.07
N LEU A 284 -13.74 9.71 -19.96
CA LEU A 284 -12.96 10.78 -19.37
C LEU A 284 -12.87 10.63 -17.84
N LEU A 285 -11.65 10.64 -17.33
CA LEU A 285 -11.33 10.79 -15.91
C LEU A 285 -10.67 12.16 -15.71
N LYS A 286 -11.21 12.96 -14.78
CA LYS A 286 -10.59 14.20 -14.31
C LYS A 286 -10.32 14.10 -12.81
N HIS A 287 -9.09 14.35 -12.37
CA HIS A 287 -8.75 14.28 -10.96
C HIS A 287 -7.71 15.33 -10.53
N GLU A 288 -7.81 15.77 -9.28
CA GLU A 288 -6.85 16.68 -8.65
C GLU A 288 -6.18 15.96 -7.49
N PHE A 289 -4.86 15.77 -7.59
CA PHE A 289 -4.04 15.24 -6.53
C PHE A 289 -3.48 16.38 -5.69
N VAL A 290 -3.59 16.27 -4.38
CA VAL A 290 -3.06 17.23 -3.42
C VAL A 290 -1.95 16.57 -2.63
N LEU A 291 -0.71 16.97 -2.89
CA LEU A 291 0.48 16.48 -2.20
C LEU A 291 0.79 17.32 -0.96
N THR A 292 1.52 16.69 -0.06
CA THR A 292 2.08 17.30 1.14
C THR A 292 3.59 17.28 1.07
N THR A 293 4.22 18.24 1.74
CA THR A 293 5.67 18.21 1.91
C THR A 293 6.05 17.08 2.86
N LYS A 294 7.29 16.59 2.72
CA LYS A 294 7.84 15.58 3.63
C LYS A 294 7.79 16.05 5.08
N GLU A 295 8.10 17.33 5.33
CA GLU A 295 8.08 17.95 6.65
C GLU A 295 6.68 17.95 7.28
N GLU A 296 5.65 18.32 6.53
CA GLU A 296 4.25 18.30 7.01
C GLU A 296 3.81 16.89 7.41
N THR A 297 4.12 15.89 6.58
CA THR A 297 3.78 14.49 6.86
C THR A 297 4.55 13.95 8.06
N GLU A 298 5.85 14.20 8.15
CA GLU A 298 6.68 13.74 9.27
C GLU A 298 6.23 14.35 10.60
N LYS A 299 5.91 15.65 10.60
CA LYS A 299 5.36 16.33 11.79
C LYS A 299 4.03 15.72 12.21
N LEU A 300 3.10 15.50 11.27
CA LEU A 300 1.80 14.90 11.56
C LEU A 300 1.94 13.45 12.07
N ARG A 301 2.88 12.68 11.50
CA ARG A 301 3.22 11.33 11.96
C ARG A 301 3.68 11.34 13.41
N ASP A 302 4.61 12.23 13.75
CA ASP A 302 5.16 12.35 15.09
C ASP A 302 4.08 12.71 16.11
N GLU A 303 3.24 13.70 15.79
CA GLU A 303 2.10 14.12 16.64
C GLU A 303 1.10 12.97 16.85
N ASN A 304 0.72 12.28 15.77
CA ASN A 304 -0.20 11.15 15.83
C ASN A 304 0.38 9.97 16.62
N ALA A 305 1.66 9.63 16.43
CA ALA A 305 2.33 8.56 17.14
C ALA A 305 2.36 8.85 18.64
N MET A 306 2.78 10.05 19.05
CA MET A 306 2.84 10.43 20.46
C MET A 306 1.45 10.45 21.11
N LYS A 307 0.44 10.97 20.42
CA LYS A 307 -0.96 10.95 20.90
C LYS A 307 -1.49 9.53 21.06
N ALA A 308 -1.27 8.65 20.09
CA ALA A 308 -1.73 7.27 20.12
C ALA A 308 -1.08 6.48 21.26
N LEU A 309 0.24 6.65 21.46
CA LEU A 309 0.97 5.95 22.51
C LEU A 309 0.61 6.48 23.91
N ALA A 310 0.41 7.78 24.06
CA ALA A 310 -0.09 8.36 25.31
C ALA A 310 -1.49 7.84 25.68
N ALA A 311 -2.37 7.65 24.70
CA ALA A 311 -3.70 7.07 24.92
C ALA A 311 -3.65 5.61 25.40
N LEU A 312 -2.57 4.89 25.10
CA LEU A 312 -2.28 3.54 25.63
C LEU A 312 -1.59 3.58 27.00
N GLY A 313 -1.38 4.76 27.59
CA GLY A 313 -0.66 4.94 28.85
C GLY A 313 0.85 4.73 28.73
N LEU A 314 1.41 4.74 27.52
CA LEU A 314 2.83 4.53 27.28
C LEU A 314 3.57 5.87 27.29
N ARG A 315 4.64 5.94 28.10
CA ARG A 315 5.56 7.08 28.10
C ARG A 315 6.69 6.83 27.10
N MET A 316 6.73 7.64 26.06
CA MET A 316 7.59 7.43 24.90
C MET A 316 8.33 8.73 24.56
N LYS A 317 9.43 8.60 23.83
CA LYS A 317 10.10 9.70 23.13
C LYS A 317 10.38 9.30 21.69
N LEU A 318 10.61 10.28 20.83
CA LEU A 318 10.97 10.04 19.44
C LEU A 318 12.49 10.07 19.29
N VAL A 319 13.04 9.09 18.57
CA VAL A 319 14.42 9.05 18.09
C VAL A 319 14.33 8.80 16.59
N ASP A 320 14.80 9.76 15.80
CA ASP A 320 14.69 9.74 14.33
C ASP A 320 13.24 9.45 13.87
N HIS A 321 12.27 10.17 14.43
CA HIS A 321 10.83 10.01 14.21
C HIS A 321 10.22 8.65 14.60
N LEU A 322 11.00 7.78 15.27
CA LEU A 322 10.52 6.49 15.72
C LEU A 322 10.28 6.48 17.24
N PRO A 323 9.12 6.03 17.72
CA PRO A 323 8.85 5.99 19.14
C PRO A 323 9.65 4.90 19.85
N VAL A 324 10.28 5.28 20.96
CA VAL A 324 11.01 4.43 21.88
C VAL A 324 10.57 4.71 23.33
N PRO A 325 10.57 3.72 24.23
CA PRO A 325 10.24 3.92 25.64
C PRO A 325 11.10 5.01 26.28
N ASP A 326 10.46 5.91 27.00
CA ASP A 326 11.14 6.91 27.81
C ASP A 326 11.39 6.33 29.21
N LEU A 327 12.61 5.83 29.42
CA LEU A 327 13.01 5.10 30.63
C LEU A 327 13.49 6.01 31.77
N ASP A 328 13.31 7.32 31.63
CA ASP A 328 13.72 8.37 32.59
C ASP A 328 12.65 8.66 33.65
#